data_AF-A0A645I7U2-F1
#
_entry.id   AF-A0A645I7U2-F1
#
_cell.length_a   1.000
_cell.length_b   1.000
_cell.length_c   1.000
_cell.angle_alpha   90.00
_cell.angle_beta   90.00
_cell.angle_gamma   90.00
#
_symmetry.space_group_name_H-M   'P 1'
#
loop_
_entity.id
_entity.type
_entity.pdbx_description
1 polymer ?
#
loop_
_entity_poly.entity_id
_entity_poly.type
_entity_poly.pdbx_seq_one_letter_code
_entity_poly.pdbx_strand_id
1 'polypeptide(L)'
;MGDISAKDEFANIKNISAQDILNAHRFPAGLAGIVPQNTAGLGDVEKAERIYKKSEIAPIQRRFMLAVNNDPEIPERLHLNFDLSYTESTDKGAA
;
A
#
# COMPACT_ATOMS: atom_id res chain seq x y z
N MET A 1 8.80 7.36 -41.06
CA MET A 1 8.30 8.37 -40.10
C MET A 1 7.00 7.88 -39.46
N GLY A 2 7.04 6.79 -38.70
CA GLY A 2 5.83 6.17 -38.10
C GLY A 2 6.16 5.18 -36.99
N ASP A 3 7.30 4.48 -37.14
CA ASP A 3 7.81 3.53 -36.14
C ASP A 3 8.26 4.21 -34.83
N ILE A 4 8.88 5.40 -34.92
CA ILE A 4 9.34 6.16 -33.75
C ILE A 4 8.15 6.72 -32.94
N SER A 5 7.12 7.23 -33.62
CA SER A 5 5.91 7.76 -32.96
C SER A 5 5.13 6.65 -32.23
N ALA A 6 5.04 5.46 -32.83
CA ALA A 6 4.37 4.33 -32.20
C ALA A 6 5.10 3.85 -30.94
N LYS A 7 6.45 3.84 -30.95
CA LYS A 7 7.25 3.44 -29.78
C LYS A 7 7.02 4.33 -28.56
N ASP A 8 6.89 5.64 -28.76
CA ASP A 8 6.60 6.58 -27.67
C ASP A 8 5.20 6.37 -27.09
N GLU A 9 4.21 6.08 -27.94
CA GLU A 9 2.85 5.72 -27.50
C GLU A 9 2.83 4.42 -26.68
N PHE A 10 3.57 3.38 -27.09
CA PHE A 10 3.66 2.14 -26.33
C PHE A 10 4.34 2.32 -24.97
N ALA A 11 5.39 3.15 -24.89
CA ALA A 11 6.04 3.47 -23.63
C ALA A 11 5.10 4.23 -22.68
N ASN A 12 4.32 5.18 -23.20
CA ASN A 12 3.32 5.91 -22.44
C ASN A 12 2.21 5.01 -21.92
N ILE A 13 1.66 4.12 -22.76
CA ILE A 13 0.63 3.15 -22.33
C ILE A 13 1.16 2.28 -21.20
N LYS A 14 2.39 1.76 -21.31
CA LYS A 14 3.00 0.92 -20.28
C LYS A 14 3.14 1.66 -18.94
N ASN A 15 3.56 2.92 -18.98
CA ASN A 15 3.69 3.75 -17.79
C ASN A 15 2.34 4.01 -17.13
N ILE A 16 1.30 4.32 -17.92
CA ILE A 16 -0.07 4.53 -17.42
C ILE A 16 -0.60 3.24 -16.79
N SER A 17 -0.49 2.10 -17.49
CA SER A 17 -0.98 0.82 -16.97
C SER A 17 -0.28 0.40 -15.66
N ALA A 18 1.01 0.69 -15.51
CA ALA A 18 1.73 0.42 -14.25
C ALA A 18 1.18 1.28 -13.10
N GLN A 19 0.88 2.55 -13.35
CA GLN A 19 0.26 3.43 -12.35
C GLN A 19 -1.18 2.99 -12.01
N ASP A 20 -1.95 2.56 -13.00
CA ASP A 20 -3.32 2.08 -12.80
C ASP A 20 -3.38 0.86 -11.88
N ILE A 21 -2.44 -0.09 -12.02
CA ILE A 21 -2.34 -1.26 -11.14
C ILE A 21 -2.07 -0.84 -9.69
N LEU A 22 -1.13 0.07 -9.47
CA LEU A 22 -0.80 0.56 -8.13
C LEU A 22 -1.98 1.28 -7.48
N ASN A 23 -2.68 2.12 -8.25
CA ASN A 23 -3.87 2.82 -7.80
C ASN A 23 -5.01 1.86 -7.47
N ALA A 24 -5.25 0.84 -8.32
CA ALA A 24 -6.27 -0.17 -8.09
C ALA A 24 -6.03 -0.97 -6.80
N HIS A 25 -4.77 -1.28 -6.50
CA HIS A 25 -4.37 -1.95 -5.26
C HIS A 25 -4.10 -1.01 -4.08
N ARG A 26 -4.29 0.31 -4.28
CA ARG A 26 -4.00 1.37 -3.29
C ARG A 26 -2.58 1.26 -2.72
N PHE A 27 -1.63 0.77 -3.52
CA PHE A 27 -0.26 0.49 -3.10
C PHE A 27 0.67 1.68 -3.43
N PRO A 28 1.37 2.27 -2.44
CA PRO A 28 2.22 3.43 -2.67
C PRO A 28 3.38 3.11 -3.63
N ALA A 29 3.56 3.95 -4.66
CA ALA A 29 4.62 3.77 -5.66
C ALA A 29 6.04 3.77 -5.06
N GLY A 30 6.26 4.53 -3.98
CA GLY A 30 7.54 4.55 -3.26
C GLY A 30 7.89 3.22 -2.60
N LEU A 31 6.89 2.47 -2.14
CA LEU A 31 7.07 1.13 -1.57
C LEU A 31 7.16 0.05 -2.64
N ALA A 32 6.62 0.31 -3.84
CA ALA A 32 6.68 -0.58 -4.99
C ALA A 32 8.03 -0.61 -5.71
N GLY A 33 9.01 0.20 -5.27
CA GLY A 33 10.31 0.30 -5.92
C GLY A 33 10.25 0.95 -7.31
N ILE A 34 9.21 1.72 -7.59
CA ILE A 34 9.08 2.45 -8.86
C ILE A 34 10.09 3.59 -8.88
N VAL A 35 10.87 3.67 -9.96
CA VAL A 35 11.76 4.81 -10.19
C VAL A 35 10.90 6.03 -10.58
N PRO A 36 11.00 7.16 -9.87
CA PRO A 36 10.20 8.34 -10.18
C PRO A 36 10.60 8.89 -11.56
N GLN A 37 9.60 9.15 -12.40
CA GLN A 37 9.80 9.79 -13.71
C GLN A 37 9.87 11.32 -13.61
N ASN A 38 9.55 11.88 -12.44
CA ASN A 38 9.36 13.31 -12.21
C ASN A 38 10.41 13.80 -11.20
N THR A 39 10.91 15.03 -11.36
CA THR A 39 11.92 15.66 -10.50
C THR A 39 11.51 15.80 -9.02
N ALA A 40 10.22 15.68 -8.69
CA ALA A 40 9.68 15.84 -7.34
C ALA A 40 9.88 14.63 -6.41
N GLY A 41 10.41 13.49 -6.90
CA GLY A 41 10.62 12.29 -6.08
C GLY A 41 9.32 11.67 -5.53
N LEU A 42 9.46 10.65 -4.67
CA LEU A 42 8.33 9.89 -4.10
C LEU A 42 8.02 10.24 -2.63
N GLY A 43 8.72 11.21 -2.06
CA GLY A 43 8.63 11.58 -0.65
C GLY A 43 9.34 10.61 0.29
N ASP A 44 9.03 10.71 1.58
CA ASP A 44 9.59 9.85 2.64
C ASP A 44 8.91 8.48 2.64
N VAL A 45 9.71 7.44 2.38
CA VAL A 45 9.30 6.03 2.31
C VAL A 45 8.78 5.54 3.67
N GLU A 46 9.40 5.93 4.77
CA GLU A 46 9.00 5.47 6.12
C GLU A 46 7.63 6.04 6.49
N LYS A 47 7.39 7.31 6.13
CA LYS A 47 6.08 7.94 6.30
C LYS A 47 5.02 7.29 5.43
N ALA A 48 5.34 6.98 4.17
CA ALA A 48 4.43 6.30 3.26
C ALA A 48 4.06 4.90 3.76
N GLU A 49 5.04 4.13 4.27
CA GLU A 49 4.82 2.81 4.88
C GLU A 49 3.90 2.90 6.09
N ARG A 50 4.17 3.85 7.00
CA ARG A 50 3.38 4.05 8.23
C ARG A 50 1.91 4.36 7.92
N ILE A 51 1.67 5.27 6.97
CA ILE A 51 0.33 5.64 6.56
C ILE A 51 -0.35 4.43 5.89
N TYR A 52 0.33 3.75 4.97
CA TYR A 52 -0.22 2.58 4.27
C TYR A 52 -0.57 1.43 5.25
N LYS A 53 0.30 1.15 6.22
CA LYS A 53 0.02 0.16 7.27
C LYS A 53 -1.22 0.52 8.09
N LYS A 54 -1.41 1.81 8.39
CA LYS A 54 -2.56 2.30 9.14
C LYS A 54 -3.86 2.31 8.31
N SER A 55 -3.79 2.72 7.04
CA SER A 55 -4.98 2.92 6.20
C SER A 55 -5.43 1.68 5.45
N GLU A 56 -4.51 0.79 5.04
CA GLU A 56 -4.81 -0.39 4.21
C GLU A 56 -4.60 -1.71 4.97
N ILE A 57 -3.46 -1.87 5.66
CA ILE A 57 -3.12 -3.17 6.28
C ILE A 57 -3.92 -3.43 7.56
N ALA A 58 -4.01 -2.46 8.47
CA ALA A 58 -4.71 -2.64 9.74
C ALA A 58 -6.21 -3.00 9.57
N PRO A 59 -6.98 -2.38 8.64
CA PRO A 59 -8.35 -2.82 8.36
C PRO A 59 -8.44 -4.25 7.84
N ILE A 60 -7.51 -4.68 6.98
CA ILE A 60 -7.47 -6.06 6.46
C ILE A 60 -7.17 -7.04 7.59
N GLN A 61 -6.19 -6.75 8.44
CA GLN A 61 -5.89 -7.55 9.63
C GLN A 61 -7.09 -7.68 10.56
N ARG A 62 -7.79 -6.57 10.84
CA ARG A 62 -9.04 -6.60 11.62
C ARG A 62 -10.11 -7.47 10.97
N ARG A 63 -10.25 -7.40 9.64
CA ARG A 63 -11.21 -8.23 8.90
C ARG A 63 -10.88 -9.72 9.04
N PHE A 64 -9.61 -10.11 9.00
CA PHE A 64 -9.20 -11.49 9.24
C PHE A 64 -9.46 -11.93 10.69
N MET A 65 -9.12 -11.09 11.67
CA MET A 65 -9.42 -11.39 13.09
C MET A 65 -10.92 -11.58 13.29
N LEU A 66 -11.75 -10.68 12.77
CA LEU A 66 -13.21 -10.79 12.88
C LEU A 66 -13.74 -12.04 12.17
N ALA A 67 -13.22 -12.37 10.98
CA ALA A 67 -13.67 -13.56 10.25
C ALA A 67 -13.35 -14.86 11.00
N VAL A 68 -12.13 -14.97 11.55
CA VAL A 68 -11.69 -16.18 12.26
C VAL A 68 -12.28 -16.27 13.66
N ASN A 69 -12.28 -15.17 14.42
CA ASN A 69 -12.69 -15.18 15.83
C ASN A 69 -14.21 -15.21 16.02
N ASN A 70 -15.00 -14.91 14.98
CA ASN A 70 -16.46 -15.06 15.03
C ASN A 70 -16.93 -16.48 14.66
N ASP A 71 -16.03 -17.37 14.24
CA ASP A 71 -16.37 -18.75 13.91
C ASP A 71 -16.63 -19.55 15.20
N PRO A 72 -17.84 -20.12 15.42
CA PRO A 72 -18.17 -20.88 16.62
C PRO A 72 -17.31 -22.13 16.85
N GLU A 73 -16.67 -22.66 15.81
CA GLU A 73 -15.80 -23.83 15.93
C GLU A 73 -14.41 -23.49 16.50
N ILE A 74 -14.06 -22.19 16.55
CA ILE A 74 -12.76 -21.72 17.00
C ILE A 74 -12.84 -21.32 18.49
N PRO A 75 -12.18 -22.07 19.39
CA PRO A 75 -12.14 -21.71 20.81
C PRO A 75 -11.23 -20.49 21.04
N GLU A 76 -11.49 -19.73 22.11
CA GLU A 76 -10.79 -18.47 22.43
C GLU A 76 -9.25 -18.57 22.42
N ARG A 77 -8.70 -19.69 22.87
CA ARG A 77 -7.24 -19.94 22.87
C ARG A 77 -6.61 -19.98 21.47
N LEU A 78 -7.41 -20.11 20.41
CA LEU A 78 -7.00 -20.14 19.01
C LEU A 78 -7.38 -18.87 18.26
N HIS A 79 -7.91 -17.85 18.94
CA HIS A 79 -8.23 -16.58 18.32
C HIS A 79 -7.00 -15.95 17.68
N LEU A 80 -7.17 -15.52 16.44
CA LEU A 80 -6.17 -14.75 15.71
C LEU A 80 -6.15 -13.33 16.25
N ASN A 81 -4.97 -12.89 16.71
CA ASN A 81 -4.76 -11.54 17.23
C ASN A 81 -3.53 -10.92 16.53
N PHE A 82 -3.76 -9.92 15.68
CA PHE A 82 -2.67 -9.12 15.14
C PHE A 82 -2.30 -8.01 16.13
N ASP A 83 -1.00 -7.75 16.28
CA ASP A 83 -0.52 -6.56 16.97
C ASP A 83 -0.76 -5.33 16.10
N LEU A 84 -1.61 -4.41 16.58
CA LEU A 84 -1.98 -3.17 15.91
C LEU A 84 -1.39 -1.92 16.58
N SER A 85 -0.46 -2.10 17.53
CA SER A 85 0.17 -0.99 18.28
C SER A 85 0.80 0.06 17.35
N TYR A 86 1.31 -0.35 16.19
CA TYR A 86 1.90 0.55 15.18
C TYR A 86 0.90 1.55 14.57
N THR A 87 -0.41 1.38 14.79
CA THR A 87 -1.45 2.31 14.30
C THR A 87 -1.69 3.50 15.22
N GLU A 88 -1.27 3.37 16.48
CA GLU A 88 -1.36 4.40 17.52
C GLU A 88 -0.19 5.38 17.34
N SER A 89 -0.51 6.58 16.86
CA SER A 89 0.49 7.61 16.57
C SER A 89 1.14 8.11 17.87
N THR A 90 2.41 7.80 18.09
CA THR A 90 3.27 8.59 18.98
C THR A 90 3.65 9.89 18.28
N ASP A 91 2.70 10.82 18.14
CA ASP A 91 2.98 12.21 17.76
C ASP A 91 3.55 12.98 18.97
N LYS A 92 4.77 12.62 19.39
CA LYS A 92 5.56 13.35 20.39
C LYS A 92 6.86 13.95 19.81
N GLY A 93 6.95 14.17 18.51
CA GLY A 93 8.22 14.51 17.84
C GLY A 93 8.19 15.62 16.80
N ALA A 94 7.18 16.50 16.80
CA ALA A 94 7.18 17.67 15.92
C ALA A 94 6.56 18.89 16.62
N ALA A 95 7.36 19.51 17.49
CA ALA A 95 7.23 20.90 17.92
C ALA A 95 8.59 21.57 17.73
#